data_AF-A0A4R6MCH4-F1
#
_entry.id   AF-A0A4R6MCH4-F1
#
_cell.length_a   1.000
_cell.length_b   1.000
_cell.length_c   1.000
_cell.angle_alpha   90.00
_cell.angle_beta   90.00
_cell.angle_gamma   90.00
#
_symmetry.space_group_name_H-M   'P 1'
#
loop_
_entity.id
_entity.type
_entity.pdbx_description
1 polymer ?
#
loop_
_entity_poly.entity_id
_entity_poly.type
_entity_poly.pdbx_seq_one_letter_code
_entity_poly.pdbx_strand_id
1 'polypeptide(L)'
;MLEYFRKACENFKNEQNYKVWQNGYHAEHIYSNKFIKQKIDYIHNNPVKDRIVTLPEDYYFSSARNYSGLENDLEVVLLDLF
;
A
#
# COMPACT_ATOMS: atom_id res chain seq x y z
N MET A 1 -23.26 2.53 1.36
CA MET A 1 -21.99 1.84 1.09
C MET A 1 -22.17 0.61 0.20
N LEU A 2 -23.04 -0.35 0.56
CA LEU A 2 -23.31 -1.54 -0.27
C LEU A 2 -23.74 -1.22 -1.72
N GLU A 3 -24.48 -0.12 -1.92
CA GLU A 3 -24.86 0.31 -3.27
C GLU A 3 -23.66 0.65 -4.18
N TYR A 4 -22.58 1.22 -3.63
CA TYR A 4 -21.37 1.48 -4.41
C TYR A 4 -20.69 0.18 -4.84
N PHE A 5 -20.65 -0.81 -3.94
CA PHE A 5 -20.08 -2.13 -4.25
C PHE A 5 -20.93 -2.92 -5.23
N ARG A 6 -22.25 -2.72 -5.23
CA ARG A 6 -23.17 -3.29 -6.23
C ARG A 6 -22.97 -2.63 -7.60
N LYS A 7 -22.88 -1.29 -7.64
CA LYS A 7 -22.59 -0.54 -8.88
C LYS A 7 -21.27 -0.93 -9.52
N ALA A 8 -20.24 -1.22 -8.72
CA ALA A 8 -18.96 -1.71 -9.21
C ALA A 8 -19.06 -3.06 -9.97
N CYS A 9 -20.18 -3.77 -9.87
CA CYS A 9 -20.45 -5.01 -10.61
C CYS A 9 -21.19 -4.81 -11.95
N GLU A 10 -21.81 -3.65 -12.22
CA GLU A 10 -22.76 -3.44 -13.33
C GLU A 10 -22.17 -3.72 -14.73
N ASN A 11 -20.86 -3.56 -14.89
CA ASN A 11 -20.17 -3.78 -16.17
C ASN A 11 -19.50 -5.16 -16.29
N PHE A 12 -19.78 -6.09 -15.36
CA PHE A 12 -19.13 -7.40 -15.32
C PHE A 12 -20.13 -8.54 -15.57
N LYS A 13 -19.67 -9.55 -16.33
CA LYS A 13 -20.47 -10.74 -16.66
C LYS A 13 -20.54 -11.78 -15.53
N ASN A 14 -19.78 -11.58 -14.44
CA ASN A 14 -19.70 -12.54 -13.34
C ASN A 14 -20.87 -12.34 -12.37
N GLU A 15 -21.36 -13.43 -11.75
CA GLU A 15 -22.46 -13.44 -10.79
C GLU A 15 -22.09 -12.89 -9.39
N GLN A 16 -21.36 -11.78 -9.34
CA GLN A 16 -20.95 -11.16 -8.09
C GLN A 16 -21.89 -10.02 -7.70
N ASN A 17 -22.53 -10.12 -6.53
CA ASN A 17 -23.48 -9.11 -6.06
C ASN A 17 -22.83 -7.83 -5.50
N TYR A 18 -21.61 -7.93 -4.94
CA TYR A 18 -20.87 -6.81 -4.36
C TYR A 18 -19.38 -6.95 -4.59
N LYS A 19 -18.71 -5.86 -4.96
CA LYS A 19 -17.27 -5.86 -5.25
C LYS A 19 -16.53 -4.80 -4.44
N VAL A 20 -15.52 -5.26 -3.71
CA VAL A 20 -14.61 -4.42 -2.91
C VAL A 20 -13.31 -4.15 -3.67
N TRP A 21 -12.74 -5.18 -4.30
CA TRP A 21 -11.47 -5.07 -5.02
C TRP A 21 -11.65 -4.52 -6.43
N GLN A 22 -10.74 -3.63 -6.85
CA GLN A 22 -10.64 -3.19 -8.23
C GLN A 22 -10.11 -4.32 -9.13
N ASN A 23 -10.29 -4.20 -10.44
CA ASN A 23 -9.73 -5.17 -11.38
C ASN A 23 -8.26 -4.91 -11.68
N GLY A 24 -7.54 -5.99 -11.87
CA GLY A 24 -6.13 -5.94 -12.19
C GLY A 24 -5.29 -5.54 -10.99
N TYR A 25 -4.00 -5.54 -11.22
CA TYR A 25 -2.98 -5.08 -10.30
C TYR A 25 -1.86 -4.48 -11.16
N HIS A 26 -1.13 -3.53 -10.59
CA HIS A 26 -0.02 -2.90 -11.27
C HIS A 26 1.29 -3.45 -10.71
N ALA A 27 1.63 -4.67 -11.13
CA ALA A 27 2.91 -5.26 -10.75
C ALA A 27 4.05 -4.55 -11.48
N GLU A 28 5.06 -4.18 -10.72
CA GLU A 28 6.27 -3.54 -11.21
C GLU A 28 7.47 -4.40 -10.87
N HIS A 29 8.23 -4.81 -11.88
CA HIS A 29 9.41 -5.64 -11.68
C HIS A 29 10.54 -4.82 -11.08
N ILE A 30 11.05 -5.28 -9.93
CA ILE A 30 12.19 -4.67 -9.28
C ILE A 30 13.48 -5.10 -9.97
N TYR A 31 14.25 -4.14 -10.51
CA TYR A 31 15.42 -4.44 -11.34
C TYR A 31 16.75 -3.85 -10.83
N SER A 32 16.73 -3.04 -9.77
CA SER A 32 17.95 -2.46 -9.18
C SER A 32 17.73 -1.96 -7.76
N ASN A 33 18.81 -1.88 -6.96
CA ASN A 33 18.75 -1.33 -5.61
C ASN A 33 18.25 0.12 -5.59
N LYS A 34 18.64 0.93 -6.59
CA LYS A 34 18.12 2.31 -6.73
C LYS A 34 16.61 2.33 -6.92
N PHE A 35 16.08 1.42 -7.73
CA PHE A 35 14.64 1.31 -7.95
C PHE A 35 13.91 0.79 -6.71
N ILE A 36 14.51 -0.15 -5.96
CA ILE A 36 14.00 -0.58 -4.65
C ILE A 36 13.86 0.61 -3.72
N LYS A 37 14.92 1.42 -3.57
CA LYS A 37 14.91 2.62 -2.71
C LYS A 37 13.73 3.52 -3.05
N GLN A 38 13.60 3.83 -4.33
CA GLN A 38 12.54 4.69 -4.83
C GLN A 38 11.15 4.14 -4.47
N LYS A 39 10.93 2.82 -4.57
CA LYS A 39 9.64 2.21 -4.25
C LYS A 39 9.36 2.19 -2.75
N ILE A 40 10.37 1.92 -1.91
CA ILE A 40 10.26 2.02 -0.45
C ILE A 40 9.88 3.46 -0.05
N ASP A 41 10.64 4.45 -0.53
CA ASP A 41 10.39 5.87 -0.26
C ASP A 41 8.98 6.27 -0.70
N TYR A 42 8.54 5.82 -1.89
CA TYR A 42 7.20 6.08 -2.39
C TYR A 42 6.12 5.48 -1.48
N ILE A 43 6.24 4.20 -1.10
CA ILE A 43 5.26 3.50 -0.26
C ILE A 43 5.17 4.17 1.12
N HIS A 44 6.29 4.48 1.75
CA HIS A 44 6.34 5.11 3.07
C HIS A 44 5.78 6.54 3.07
N ASN A 45 5.96 7.29 1.98
CA ASN A 45 5.44 8.65 1.86
C ASN A 45 3.97 8.74 1.39
N ASN A 46 3.34 7.65 0.94
CA ASN A 46 1.95 7.68 0.49
C ASN A 46 0.97 8.22 1.57
N PRO A 47 1.01 7.76 2.83
CA PRO A 47 0.16 8.30 3.90
C PRO A 47 0.36 9.80 4.14
N VAL A 48 1.59 10.31 3.97
CA VAL A 48 1.91 11.75 4.10
C VAL A 48 1.33 12.54 2.92
N LYS A 49 1.51 12.03 1.71
CA LYS A 49 0.97 12.65 0.48
C LYS A 49 -0.56 12.74 0.52
N ASP A 50 -1.21 11.72 1.06
CA ASP A 50 -2.66 11.66 1.25
C ASP A 50 -3.14 12.44 2.50
N ARG A 51 -2.21 13.07 3.24
CA ARG A 51 -2.45 13.89 4.43
C ARG A 51 -3.12 13.13 5.58
N ILE A 52 -2.91 11.82 5.65
CA ILE A 52 -3.39 10.98 6.75
C ILE A 52 -2.51 11.21 7.99
N VAL A 53 -1.20 11.41 7.77
CA VAL A 53 -0.21 11.65 8.81
C VAL A 53 0.79 12.72 8.39
N THR A 54 1.53 13.28 9.36
CA THR A 54 2.57 14.30 9.11
C THR A 54 3.92 13.70 8.77
N LEU A 55 4.27 12.55 9.35
CA LEU A 55 5.51 11.81 9.09
C LEU A 55 5.21 10.38 8.62
N PRO A 56 6.05 9.77 7.76
CA PRO A 56 5.84 8.40 7.28
C PRO A 56 5.63 7.36 8.38
N GLU A 57 6.43 7.43 9.44
CA GLU A 57 6.44 6.52 10.57
C GLU A 57 5.27 6.72 11.56
N ASP A 58 4.52 7.82 11.44
CA ASP A 58 3.30 8.00 12.23
C ASP A 58 2.17 7.08 11.74
N TYR A 59 2.25 6.54 10.51
CA TYR A 59 1.24 5.61 10.02
C TYR A 59 1.46 4.20 10.58
N TYR A 60 0.61 3.84 11.55
CA TYR A 60 0.73 2.60 12.34
C TYR A 60 0.84 1.32 11.50
N PHE A 61 0.09 1.24 10.40
CA PHE A 61 0.05 0.07 9.51
C PHE A 61 1.04 0.16 8.34
N SER A 62 2.21 0.78 8.55
CA SER A 62 3.31 0.85 7.57
C SER A 62 4.62 0.37 8.17
N SER A 63 5.42 -0.30 7.35
CA SER A 63 6.78 -0.71 7.72
C SER A 63 7.74 0.47 7.93
N ALA A 64 7.35 1.70 7.59
CA ALA A 64 8.12 2.90 7.93
C ALA A 64 8.48 2.93 9.43
N ARG A 65 7.59 2.40 10.29
CA ARG A 65 7.83 2.25 11.73
C ARG A 65 8.96 1.28 12.05
N ASN A 66 9.01 0.13 11.39
CA ASN A 66 10.10 -0.82 11.53
C ASN A 66 11.44 -0.17 11.11
N TYR A 67 11.46 0.55 9.99
CA TYR A 67 12.65 1.27 9.51
C TYR A 67 13.11 2.38 10.46
N SER A 68 12.18 3.01 11.20
CA SER A 68 12.47 4.03 12.22
C SER A 68 12.73 3.45 13.62
N GLY A 69 12.72 2.12 13.80
CA GLY A 69 12.91 1.49 15.10
C GLY A 69 11.80 1.75 16.12
N LEU A 70 10.59 2.07 15.64
CA LEU A 70 9.41 2.30 16.47
C LEU A 70 8.60 1.01 16.68
N GLU A 71 7.71 1.06 17.68
CA GLU A 71 6.74 -0.02 17.94
C GLU A 71 5.88 -0.29 16.71
N ASN A 72 5.69 -1.56 16.38
CA ASN A 72 5.01 -2.02 15.18
C ASN A 72 4.22 -3.31 15.49
N ASP A 73 3.15 -3.55 14.73
CA ASP A 73 2.30 -4.74 14.87
C ASP A 73 2.88 -5.99 14.18
N LEU A 74 3.76 -5.77 13.19
CA LEU A 74 4.29 -6.83 12.35
C LEU A 74 5.79 -6.60 12.12
N GLU A 75 6.57 -7.57 12.56
CA GLU A 75 8.00 -7.62 12.28
C GLU A 75 8.26 -7.89 10.79
N VAL A 76 9.23 -7.17 10.22
CA VAL A 76 9.61 -7.30 8.82
C VAL A 76 11.12 -7.44 8.68
N VAL A 77 11.56 -8.11 7.61
CA VAL A 77 12.97 -8.13 7.24
C VAL A 77 13.32 -6.78 6.63
N LEU A 78 14.13 -6.00 7.35
CA LEU A 78 14.64 -4.73 6.83
C LEU A 78 15.64 -5.02 5.71
N LEU A 79 15.46 -4.30 4.61
CA LEU A 79 16.40 -4.35 3.50
C LEU A 79 17.59 -3.46 3.83
N ASP A 80 18.74 -4.08 4.11
CA ASP A 80 20.04 -3.41 4.25
C ASP A 80 20.66 -3.20 2.86
N LEU A 81 19.96 -2.39 2.09
CA LEU A 81 20.41 -1.81 0.84
C LEU A 81 20.57 -0.34 1.21
N PHE A 82 21.68 0.31 0.83
CA PHE A 82 22.03 1.73 1.06
C PHE A 82 23.00 1.98 2.21
#